data_AF-A0A1A9ITV3-F1
#
_entry.id   AF-A0A1A9ITV3-F1
#
_cell.length_a   1.000
_cell.length_b   1.000
_cell.length_c   1.000
_cell.angle_alpha   90.00
_cell.angle_beta   90.00
_cell.angle_gamma   90.00
#
_symmetry.space_group_name_H-M   'P 1'
#
loop_
_entity.id
_entity.type
_entity.pdbx_description
1 polymer ?
#
loop_
_entity_poly.entity_id
_entity_poly.type
_entity_poly.pdbx_seq_one_letter_code
_entity_poly.pdbx_strand_id
1 'polypeptide(L)'
;MAHTDHRTMRRALRREIAGTIGLLTDAQDFRAMRRYRSFVFEDHTTYLRHVEALLRVRAAQGGHTTVALFDPEEYAAFCARTGLEPDAAASRARFTAELAGAGPALPYDGRPLTELVPALVDEAVRQATWEYASTLLARLGPCAACGEDIGRAAFARAAGLLVRVLDTAPPGNRHLVCSVSTAPETLLAALRADDQDGDGPPDDTTRLDEAEALEFTTVLALGLATRSPGGLVMRTTAPGTPDRVYGWRLRGDGLHPLTAAEVFDAYCTDIESGDLVAPESGVDYTTPPDLGDEGPTPPHRH
;
A
#
# COMPACT_ATOMS: atom_id res chain seq x y z
N MET A 1 -52.16 16.42 -5.56
CA MET A 1 -50.71 16.71 -5.59
C MET A 1 -50.11 16.12 -4.33
N ALA A 2 -49.33 15.05 -4.48
CA ALA A 2 -48.81 14.25 -3.38
C ALA A 2 -47.77 15.05 -2.60
N HIS A 3 -48.01 15.22 -1.30
CA HIS A 3 -47.03 15.77 -0.36
C HIS A 3 -45.96 14.69 -0.15
N THR A 4 -44.99 14.61 -1.06
CA THR A 4 -43.82 13.75 -0.90
C THR A 4 -43.11 14.20 0.37
N ASP A 5 -43.32 13.46 1.45
CA ASP A 5 -42.91 13.81 2.80
C ASP A 5 -41.42 14.21 2.81
N HIS A 6 -41.13 15.44 3.23
CA HIS A 6 -39.76 15.99 3.29
C HIS A 6 -38.81 15.07 4.08
N ARG A 7 -39.32 14.23 5.00
CA ARG A 7 -38.53 13.20 5.69
C ARG A 7 -38.05 12.09 4.75
N THR A 8 -38.88 11.67 3.81
CA THR A 8 -38.55 10.68 2.77
C THR A 8 -37.51 11.23 1.80
N MET A 9 -37.65 12.49 1.39
CA MET A 9 -36.65 13.17 0.54
C MET A 9 -35.29 13.32 1.27
N ARG A 10 -35.29 13.76 2.53
CA ARG A 10 -34.06 13.86 3.34
C ARG A 10 -33.41 12.49 3.57
N ARG A 11 -34.20 11.42 3.68
CA ARG A 11 -33.67 10.05 3.82
C ARG A 11 -33.04 9.56 2.52
N ALA A 12 -33.63 9.87 1.36
CA ALA A 12 -33.05 9.56 0.06
C ALA A 12 -31.70 10.27 -0.11
N LEU A 13 -31.66 11.59 0.12
CA LEU A 13 -30.43 12.38 0.04
C LEU A 13 -29.32 11.88 0.99
N ARG A 14 -29.68 11.43 2.21
CA ARG A 14 -28.70 10.86 3.14
C ARG A 14 -28.05 9.57 2.66
N ARG A 15 -28.69 8.82 1.77
CA ARG A 15 -28.13 7.59 1.18
C ARG A 15 -27.16 7.89 0.04
N GLU A 16 -27.35 9.01 -0.62
CA GLU A 16 -26.48 9.48 -1.71
C GLU A 16 -25.17 10.10 -1.19
N ILE A 17 -25.08 10.42 0.12
CA ILE A 17 -23.89 10.99 0.73
C ILE A 17 -22.89 9.88 1.08
N ALA A 18 -21.71 9.92 0.45
CA ALA A 18 -20.54 9.21 0.91
C ALA A 18 -19.94 9.89 2.16
N GLY A 19 -19.42 9.11 3.10
CA GLY A 19 -18.82 9.65 4.32
C GLY A 19 -17.59 8.88 4.77
N THR A 20 -16.77 9.52 5.61
CA THR A 20 -15.55 8.92 6.16
C THR A 20 -15.66 8.83 7.68
N ILE A 21 -15.16 7.73 8.24
CA ILE A 21 -15.01 7.54 9.69
C ILE A 21 -13.51 7.41 9.99
N GLY A 22 -12.99 8.28 10.85
CA GLY A 22 -11.67 8.13 11.44
C GLY A 22 -11.69 7.08 12.54
N LEU A 23 -10.84 6.07 12.43
CA LEU A 23 -10.78 4.92 13.32
C LEU A 23 -9.48 4.93 14.14
N LEU A 24 -9.62 4.82 15.45
CA LEU A 24 -8.50 4.58 16.38
C LEU A 24 -8.25 3.08 16.45
N THR A 25 -7.26 2.59 15.71
CA THR A 25 -7.03 1.16 15.49
C THR A 25 -6.40 0.45 16.69
N ASP A 26 -5.61 1.16 17.50
CA ASP A 26 -4.96 0.60 18.69
C ASP A 26 -5.34 1.32 20.00
N ALA A 27 -4.97 0.68 21.11
CA ALA A 27 -5.34 1.13 22.45
C ALA A 27 -4.51 2.32 22.95
N GLN A 28 -3.31 2.57 22.40
CA GLN A 28 -2.48 3.71 22.75
C GLN A 28 -3.08 4.98 22.16
N ASP A 29 -3.45 4.96 20.88
CA ASP A 29 -4.08 6.09 20.19
C ASP A 29 -5.45 6.42 20.80
N PHE A 30 -6.23 5.38 21.13
CA PHE A 30 -7.47 5.55 21.87
C PHE A 30 -7.26 6.28 23.21
N ARG A 31 -6.20 5.92 23.95
CA ARG A 31 -5.87 6.55 25.23
C ARG A 31 -5.41 8.00 25.06
N ALA A 32 -4.69 8.31 23.99
CA ALA A 32 -4.31 9.68 23.66
C ALA A 32 -5.54 10.57 23.44
N MET A 33 -6.58 10.05 22.77
CA MET A 33 -7.83 10.79 22.54
C MET A 33 -8.68 11.00 23.80
N ARG A 34 -8.56 10.13 24.81
CA ARG A 34 -9.27 10.27 26.09
C ARG A 34 -8.93 11.54 26.89
N ARG A 35 -7.88 12.28 26.54
CA ARG A 35 -7.57 13.58 27.16
C ARG A 35 -8.60 14.67 26.80
N TYR A 36 -9.33 14.49 25.70
CA TYR A 36 -10.35 15.42 25.23
C TYR A 36 -11.71 15.06 25.86
N ARG A 37 -12.33 15.99 26.59
CA ARG A 37 -13.55 15.73 27.38
C ARG A 37 -14.76 15.37 26.53
N SER A 38 -14.80 15.87 25.29
CA SER A 38 -15.85 15.56 24.32
C SER A 38 -15.70 14.18 23.68
N PHE A 39 -14.59 13.48 23.91
CA PHE A 39 -14.41 12.08 23.52
C PHE A 39 -14.91 11.16 24.64
N VAL A 40 -16.17 10.74 24.51
CA VAL A 40 -16.95 10.14 25.61
C VAL A 40 -16.71 8.64 25.83
N PHE A 41 -15.85 8.00 25.04
CA PHE A 41 -15.62 6.57 25.13
C PHE A 41 -14.60 6.25 26.24
N GLU A 42 -14.91 5.26 27.07
CA GLU A 42 -14.08 4.89 28.22
C GLU A 42 -13.09 3.76 27.91
N ASP A 43 -13.49 2.85 27.02
CA ASP A 43 -12.81 1.59 26.68
C ASP A 43 -12.71 1.40 25.15
N HIS A 44 -11.56 0.89 24.69
CA HIS A 44 -11.24 0.75 23.27
C HIS A 44 -12.07 -0.34 22.60
N THR A 45 -12.25 -1.49 23.24
CA THR A 45 -13.08 -2.58 22.69
C THR A 45 -14.54 -2.13 22.52
N THR A 46 -15.06 -1.39 23.49
CA THR A 46 -16.40 -0.82 23.42
C THR A 46 -16.53 0.24 22.33
N TYR A 47 -15.52 1.10 22.16
CA TYR A 47 -15.45 2.04 21.04
C TYR A 47 -15.51 1.33 19.68
N LEU A 48 -14.65 0.32 19.44
CA LEU A 48 -14.62 -0.42 18.18
C LEU A 48 -15.96 -1.09 17.89
N ARG A 49 -16.58 -1.72 18.89
CA ARG A 49 -17.92 -2.32 18.75
C ARG A 49 -19.00 -1.30 18.37
N HIS A 50 -18.95 -0.08 18.93
CA HIS A 50 -19.89 0.98 18.56
C HIS A 50 -19.64 1.51 17.16
N VAL A 51 -18.38 1.66 16.74
CA VAL A 51 -18.03 2.07 15.37
C VAL A 51 -18.45 1.00 14.36
N GLU A 52 -18.22 -0.29 14.65
CA GLU A 52 -18.67 -1.39 13.80
C GLU A 52 -20.19 -1.41 13.64
N ALA A 53 -20.94 -1.25 14.73
CA ALA A 53 -22.39 -1.17 14.66
C ALA A 53 -22.87 0.01 13.80
N LEU A 54 -22.20 1.16 13.89
CA LEU A 54 -22.49 2.32 13.05
C LEU A 54 -22.21 2.03 11.57
N LEU A 55 -21.06 1.44 11.26
CA LEU A 55 -20.66 1.05 9.90
C LEU A 55 -21.67 0.08 9.27
N ARG A 56 -22.06 -0.97 10.00
CA ARG A 56 -23.09 -1.92 9.55
C ARG A 56 -24.43 -1.23 9.25
N VAL A 57 -24.86 -0.31 10.11
CA VAL A 57 -26.10 0.47 9.89
C VAL A 57 -25.99 1.33 8.62
N ARG A 58 -24.84 1.94 8.35
CA ARG A 58 -24.62 2.76 7.14
C ARG A 58 -24.61 1.89 5.88
N ALA A 59 -23.89 0.76 5.91
CA ALA A 59 -23.86 -0.20 4.82
C ALA A 59 -25.26 -0.74 4.49
N ALA A 60 -26.04 -1.15 5.50
CA ALA A 60 -27.42 -1.62 5.32
C ALA A 60 -28.37 -0.55 4.77
N GLN A 61 -28.01 0.73 4.88
CA GLN A 61 -28.78 1.84 4.31
C GLN A 61 -28.35 2.18 2.88
N GLY A 62 -27.35 1.49 2.32
CA GLY A 62 -26.78 1.73 1.00
C GLY A 62 -25.80 2.91 0.97
N GLY A 63 -25.32 3.37 2.13
CA GLY A 63 -24.36 4.48 2.19
C GLY A 63 -22.93 4.00 1.96
N HIS A 64 -22.21 4.66 1.05
CA HIS A 64 -20.77 4.44 0.85
C HIS A 64 -20.00 5.05 2.02
N THR A 65 -19.35 4.22 2.82
CA THR A 65 -18.55 4.68 3.96
C THR A 65 -17.10 4.26 3.78
N THR A 66 -16.19 5.21 3.91
CA THR A 66 -14.76 4.98 3.95
C THR A 66 -14.30 4.99 5.40
N VAL A 67 -13.35 4.12 5.75
CA VAL A 67 -12.70 4.09 7.05
C VAL A 67 -11.26 4.54 6.86
N ALA A 68 -10.83 5.55 7.61
CA ALA A 68 -9.47 6.08 7.57
C ALA A 68 -8.80 5.92 8.93
N LEU A 69 -7.48 5.73 8.96
CA LEU A 69 -6.74 5.68 10.21
C LEU A 69 -6.72 7.07 10.85
N PHE A 70 -7.04 7.15 12.15
CA PHE A 70 -7.04 8.40 12.90
C PHE A 70 -5.85 8.41 13.84
N ASP A 71 -4.81 9.16 13.50
CA ASP A 71 -3.66 9.40 14.35
C ASP A 71 -3.91 10.62 15.28
N PRO A 72 -3.88 10.44 16.62
CA PRO A 72 -4.08 11.54 17.58
C PRO A 72 -3.00 12.61 17.61
N GLU A 73 -1.75 12.26 17.26
CA GLU A 73 -0.63 13.17 17.15
C GLU A 73 -0.76 14.05 15.91
N GLU A 74 -1.08 13.45 14.76
CA GLU A 74 -1.40 14.19 13.53
C GLU A 74 -2.62 15.10 13.73
N TYR A 75 -3.65 14.62 14.42
CA TYR A 75 -4.81 15.43 14.78
C TYR A 75 -4.42 16.67 15.61
N ALA A 76 -3.56 16.48 16.61
CA ALA A 76 -3.09 17.59 17.44
C ALA A 76 -2.26 18.60 16.63
N ALA A 77 -1.37 18.12 15.76
CA ALA A 77 -0.59 18.95 14.85
C ALA A 77 -1.49 19.70 13.86
N PHE A 78 -2.51 19.04 13.31
CA PHE A 78 -3.51 19.64 12.43
C PHE A 78 -4.26 20.78 13.14
N CYS A 79 -4.76 20.55 14.35
CA CYS A 79 -5.44 21.58 15.14
C CYS A 79 -4.51 22.76 15.45
N ALA A 80 -3.26 22.50 15.86
CA ALA A 80 -2.28 23.55 16.12
C ALA A 80 -1.99 24.40 14.87
N ARG A 81 -1.80 23.75 13.70
CA ARG A 81 -1.54 24.41 12.42
C ARG A 81 -2.72 25.24 11.92
N THR A 82 -3.94 24.81 12.20
CA THR A 82 -5.19 25.44 11.69
C THR A 82 -5.88 26.35 12.71
N GLY A 83 -5.38 26.41 13.95
CA GLY A 83 -5.99 27.18 15.03
C GLY A 83 -7.35 26.64 15.50
N LEU A 84 -7.61 25.34 15.33
CA LEU A 84 -8.85 24.71 15.74
C LEU A 84 -8.77 24.21 17.19
N GLU A 85 -9.90 24.29 17.91
CA GLU A 85 -10.02 23.77 19.27
C GLU A 85 -9.99 22.23 19.27
N PRO A 86 -8.96 21.57 19.84
CA PRO A 86 -8.81 20.11 19.77
C PRO A 86 -9.91 19.32 20.50
N ASP A 87 -10.54 19.89 21.54
CA ASP A 87 -11.65 19.22 22.24
C ASP A 87 -13.03 19.45 21.57
N ALA A 88 -13.09 20.04 20.38
CA ALA A 88 -14.36 20.19 19.66
C ALA A 88 -14.63 18.99 18.74
N ALA A 89 -15.85 18.43 18.82
CA ALA A 89 -16.29 17.39 17.89
C ALA A 89 -16.25 17.84 16.42
N ALA A 90 -16.47 19.13 16.15
CA ALA A 90 -16.36 19.71 14.82
C ALA A 90 -14.91 19.69 14.28
N SER A 91 -13.91 19.89 15.15
CA SER A 91 -12.49 19.80 14.77
C SER A 91 -12.12 18.38 14.37
N ARG A 92 -12.56 17.38 15.15
CA ARG A 92 -12.39 15.96 14.78
C ARG A 92 -13.05 15.63 13.44
N ALA A 93 -14.29 16.07 13.23
CA ALA A 93 -15.00 15.85 11.98
C ALA A 93 -14.28 16.49 10.78
N ARG A 94 -13.71 17.69 10.97
CA ARG A 94 -12.91 18.37 9.94
C ARG A 94 -11.60 17.64 9.65
N PHE A 95 -10.93 17.12 10.67
CA PHE A 95 -9.74 16.29 10.47
C PHE A 95 -10.08 14.97 9.75
N THR A 96 -11.17 14.30 10.11
CA THR A 96 -11.66 13.12 9.37
C THR A 96 -11.97 13.43 7.90
N ALA A 97 -12.43 14.64 7.58
CA ALA A 97 -12.62 15.05 6.21
C ALA A 97 -11.29 15.27 5.46
N GLU A 98 -10.22 15.70 6.15
CA GLU A 98 -8.87 15.78 5.59
C GLU A 98 -8.33 14.37 5.27
N LEU A 99 -8.48 13.44 6.22
CA LEU A 99 -8.08 12.04 6.05
C LEU A 99 -8.75 11.39 4.84
N ALA A 100 -9.99 11.79 4.53
CA ALA A 100 -10.72 11.27 3.37
C ALA A 100 -10.06 11.59 2.01
N GLY A 101 -9.23 12.65 1.94
CA GLY A 101 -8.60 13.09 0.70
C GLY A 101 -7.12 12.74 0.57
N ALA A 102 -6.44 12.48 1.69
CA ALA A 102 -4.99 12.35 1.71
C ALA A 102 -4.44 11.29 2.68
N GLY A 103 -5.29 10.69 3.53
CA GLY A 103 -4.85 9.69 4.50
C GLY A 103 -5.14 8.26 4.07
N PRO A 104 -4.52 7.26 4.73
CA PRO A 104 -4.75 5.86 4.44
C PRO A 104 -6.20 5.49 4.76
N ALA A 105 -6.91 5.01 3.75
CA ALA A 105 -8.35 4.87 3.81
C ALA A 105 -8.87 3.71 2.95
N LEU A 106 -9.80 2.93 3.51
CA LEU A 106 -10.41 1.78 2.83
C LEU A 106 -11.93 1.93 2.75
N PRO A 107 -12.56 1.55 1.63
CA PRO A 107 -14.01 1.45 1.57
C PRO A 107 -14.51 0.35 2.51
N TYR A 108 -15.54 0.64 3.29
CA TYR A 108 -16.19 -0.35 4.12
C TYR A 108 -17.07 -1.26 3.27
N ASP A 109 -16.72 -2.55 3.23
CA ASP A 109 -17.38 -3.58 2.43
C ASP A 109 -18.31 -4.50 3.23
N GLY A 110 -18.49 -4.21 4.53
CA GLY A 110 -19.35 -5.01 5.43
C GLY A 110 -18.59 -6.02 6.29
N ARG A 111 -17.28 -6.21 6.07
CA ARG A 111 -16.47 -7.10 6.91
C ARG A 111 -16.39 -6.62 8.37
N PRO A 112 -16.12 -7.53 9.33
CA PRO A 112 -15.87 -7.15 10.72
C PRO A 112 -14.63 -6.26 10.87
N LEU A 113 -14.60 -5.40 11.88
CA LEU A 113 -13.43 -4.55 12.15
C LEU A 113 -12.17 -5.36 12.44
N THR A 114 -12.30 -6.58 12.97
CA THR A 114 -11.17 -7.49 13.20
C THR A 114 -10.46 -7.90 11.92
N GLU A 115 -11.14 -7.86 10.77
CA GLU A 115 -10.56 -8.14 9.45
C GLU A 115 -10.16 -6.86 8.72
N LEU A 116 -10.90 -5.76 8.93
CA LEU A 116 -10.64 -4.48 8.28
C LEU A 116 -9.43 -3.75 8.88
N VAL A 117 -9.25 -3.80 10.21
CA VAL A 117 -8.18 -3.05 10.90
C VAL A 117 -6.79 -3.45 10.41
N PRO A 118 -6.44 -4.75 10.31
CA PRO A 118 -5.14 -5.15 9.75
C PRO A 118 -4.92 -4.58 8.35
N ALA A 119 -5.90 -4.69 7.45
CA ALA A 119 -5.79 -4.14 6.10
C ALA A 119 -5.62 -2.61 6.08
N LEU A 120 -6.25 -1.88 7.01
CA LEU A 120 -6.10 -0.44 7.14
C LEU A 120 -4.72 -0.04 7.66
N VAL A 121 -4.14 -0.84 8.55
CA VAL A 121 -2.76 -0.66 9.02
C VAL A 121 -1.77 -0.93 7.90
N ASP A 122 -1.97 -2.01 7.14
CA ASP A 122 -1.15 -2.33 5.96
C ASP A 122 -1.19 -1.16 4.95
N GLU A 123 -2.37 -0.60 4.70
CA GLU A 123 -2.56 0.59 3.85
C GLU A 123 -1.82 1.83 4.39
N ALA A 124 -1.80 2.04 5.71
CA ALA A 124 -1.05 3.13 6.33
C ALA A 124 0.47 2.95 6.18
N VAL A 125 0.97 1.74 6.39
CA VAL A 125 2.39 1.41 6.18
C VAL A 125 2.79 1.61 4.72
N ARG A 126 1.91 1.21 3.80
CA ARG A 126 2.08 1.38 2.35
C ARG A 126 2.24 2.85 1.97
N GLN A 127 1.31 3.68 2.43
CA GLN A 127 1.35 5.12 2.18
C GLN A 127 2.61 5.76 2.79
N ALA A 128 2.97 5.42 4.03
CA ALA A 128 4.16 5.95 4.68
C ALA A 128 5.44 5.58 3.94
N THR A 129 5.54 4.34 3.46
CA THR A 129 6.67 3.85 2.64
C THR A 129 6.79 4.65 1.34
N TRP A 130 5.67 4.85 0.63
CA TRP A 130 5.64 5.66 -0.58
C TRP A 130 6.05 7.11 -0.35
N GLU A 131 5.53 7.77 0.69
CA GLU A 131 5.86 9.16 1.03
C GLU A 131 7.34 9.33 1.39
N TYR A 132 7.88 8.39 2.17
CA TYR A 132 9.29 8.38 2.53
C TYR A 132 10.18 8.18 1.31
N ALA A 133 9.91 7.16 0.49
CA ALA A 133 10.70 6.88 -0.72
C ALA A 133 10.63 8.04 -1.73
N SER A 134 9.44 8.62 -1.93
CA SER A 134 9.23 9.80 -2.78
C SER A 134 10.04 11.00 -2.29
N THR A 135 10.06 11.24 -0.97
CA THR A 135 10.86 12.30 -0.37
C THR A 135 12.36 12.09 -0.61
N LEU A 136 12.85 10.85 -0.49
CA LEU A 136 14.26 10.54 -0.76
C LEU A 136 14.62 10.73 -2.24
N LEU A 137 13.78 10.26 -3.16
CA LEU A 137 13.99 10.46 -4.60
C LEU A 137 14.03 11.95 -4.97
N ALA A 138 13.12 12.75 -4.44
CA ALA A 138 13.07 14.19 -4.68
C ALA A 138 14.33 14.92 -4.18
N ARG A 139 14.99 14.40 -3.13
CA ARG A 139 16.24 14.98 -2.58
C ARG A 139 17.47 14.72 -3.43
N LEU A 140 17.44 13.77 -4.37
CA LEU A 140 18.58 13.46 -5.23
C LEU A 140 18.89 14.60 -6.21
N GLY A 141 17.85 15.31 -6.66
CA GLY A 141 17.99 16.47 -7.54
C GLY A 141 18.56 16.14 -8.93
N PRO A 142 19.02 17.16 -9.67
CA PRO A 142 19.56 16.99 -11.00
C PRO A 142 21.01 16.45 -10.98
N CYS A 143 21.33 15.62 -11.97
CA CYS A 143 22.67 15.13 -12.22
C CYS A 143 23.62 16.28 -12.55
N ALA A 144 24.77 16.32 -11.87
CA ALA A 144 25.77 17.36 -12.07
C ALA A 144 26.40 17.36 -13.48
N ALA A 145 26.36 16.23 -14.21
CA ALA A 145 26.96 16.10 -15.54
C ALA A 145 26.02 16.46 -16.69
N CYS A 146 24.74 16.06 -16.61
CA CYS A 146 23.77 16.23 -17.72
C CYS A 146 22.54 17.08 -17.35
N GLY A 147 22.35 17.43 -16.07
CA GLY A 147 21.21 18.23 -15.60
C GLY A 147 19.89 17.49 -15.48
N GLU A 148 19.84 16.19 -15.79
CA GLU A 148 18.63 15.38 -15.68
C GLU A 148 18.26 15.09 -14.22
N ASP A 149 16.98 15.16 -13.88
CA ASP A 149 16.48 14.78 -12.56
C ASP A 149 16.66 13.28 -12.31
N ILE A 150 17.52 12.94 -11.34
CA ILE A 150 17.92 11.57 -11.04
C ILE A 150 16.71 10.75 -10.58
N GLY A 151 15.85 11.34 -9.73
CA GLY A 151 14.69 10.66 -9.18
C GLY A 151 13.68 10.31 -10.26
N ARG A 152 13.37 11.27 -11.14
CA ARG A 152 12.48 11.05 -12.29
C ARG A 152 13.04 10.01 -13.26
N ALA A 153 14.33 10.08 -13.58
CA ALA A 153 14.97 9.12 -14.48
C ALA A 153 14.95 7.70 -13.89
N ALA A 154 15.20 7.56 -12.59
CA ALA A 154 15.13 6.28 -11.90
C ALA A 154 13.71 5.72 -11.84
N PHE A 155 12.70 6.57 -11.60
CA PHE A 155 11.30 6.16 -11.62
C PHE A 155 10.88 5.61 -13.00
N ALA A 156 11.25 6.29 -14.08
CA ALA A 156 10.97 5.82 -15.44
C ALA A 156 11.63 4.46 -15.73
N ARG A 157 12.88 4.26 -15.26
CA ARG A 157 13.57 2.97 -15.38
C ARG A 157 12.88 1.87 -14.57
N ALA A 158 12.55 2.14 -13.31
CA ALA A 158 11.83 1.20 -12.44
C ALA A 158 10.48 0.79 -13.04
N ALA A 159 9.72 1.73 -13.60
CA ALA A 159 8.46 1.44 -14.27
C ALA A 159 8.67 0.53 -15.48
N GLY A 160 9.70 0.81 -16.30
CA GLY A 160 10.07 -0.05 -17.43
C GLY A 160 10.49 -1.46 -17.01
N LEU A 161 11.25 -1.60 -15.92
CA LEU A 161 11.60 -2.89 -15.33
C LEU A 161 10.37 -3.65 -14.86
N LEU A 162 9.45 -2.98 -14.14
CA LEU A 162 8.22 -3.60 -13.65
C LEU A 162 7.37 -4.13 -14.81
N VAL A 163 7.19 -3.34 -15.88
CA VAL A 163 6.47 -3.79 -17.08
C VAL A 163 7.12 -5.04 -17.66
N ARG A 164 8.45 -5.06 -17.83
CA ARG A 164 9.15 -6.26 -18.35
C ARG A 164 9.01 -7.47 -17.45
N VAL A 165 9.04 -7.29 -16.13
CA VAL A 165 8.80 -8.39 -15.17
C VAL A 165 7.41 -8.96 -15.36
N LEU A 166 6.38 -8.11 -15.49
CA LEU A 166 5.01 -8.55 -15.68
C LEU A 166 4.79 -9.20 -17.05
N ASP A 167 5.32 -8.62 -18.13
CA ASP A 167 5.19 -9.13 -19.50
C ASP A 167 5.87 -10.49 -19.72
N THR A 168 6.95 -10.75 -18.98
CA THR A 168 7.71 -12.02 -19.07
C THR A 168 7.25 -13.05 -18.04
N ALA A 169 6.37 -12.66 -17.11
CA ALA A 169 5.92 -13.52 -16.04
C ALA A 169 5.07 -14.69 -16.57
N PRO A 170 5.26 -15.90 -16.03
CA PRO A 170 4.39 -17.02 -16.36
C PRO A 170 2.91 -16.75 -16.01
N PRO A 171 1.97 -17.45 -16.65
CA PRO A 171 0.54 -17.30 -16.37
C PRO A 171 0.19 -17.60 -14.91
N GLY A 172 -0.80 -16.88 -14.38
CA GLY A 172 -1.30 -17.01 -13.02
C GLY A 172 -1.30 -15.69 -12.26
N ASN A 173 -1.88 -15.71 -11.06
CA ASN A 173 -1.85 -14.55 -10.17
C ASN A 173 -0.42 -14.33 -9.69
N ARG A 174 0.05 -13.08 -9.74
CA ARG A 174 1.43 -12.72 -9.40
C ARG A 174 1.42 -11.87 -8.16
N HIS A 175 2.28 -12.21 -7.23
CA HIS A 175 2.58 -11.41 -6.04
C HIS A 175 4.05 -11.05 -6.06
N LEU A 176 4.35 -9.77 -6.26
CA LEU A 176 5.70 -9.24 -6.30
C LEU A 176 6.03 -8.57 -4.97
N VAL A 177 7.25 -8.74 -4.49
CA VAL A 177 7.79 -8.04 -3.33
C VAL A 177 9.14 -7.45 -3.70
N CYS A 178 9.29 -6.14 -3.50
CA CYS A 178 10.55 -5.43 -3.65
C CYS A 178 11.09 -5.04 -2.28
N SER A 179 12.37 -5.32 -2.04
CA SER A 179 13.10 -4.90 -0.84
C SER A 179 14.28 -4.03 -1.24
N VAL A 180 14.45 -2.90 -0.55
CA VAL A 180 15.58 -2.01 -0.72
C VAL A 180 16.14 -1.63 0.64
N SER A 181 17.37 -2.02 0.90
CA SER A 181 18.09 -1.66 2.12
C SER A 181 18.51 -0.20 2.04
N THR A 182 17.79 0.66 2.76
CA THR A 182 18.19 2.05 2.97
C THR A 182 18.69 2.23 4.40
N ALA A 183 19.42 3.31 4.68
CA ALA A 183 19.70 3.71 6.05
C ALA A 183 18.63 4.74 6.46
N PRO A 184 17.94 4.58 7.60
CA PRO A 184 18.17 3.59 8.66
C PRO A 184 17.45 2.25 8.48
N GLU A 185 16.49 2.12 7.56
CA GLU A 185 15.56 0.98 7.48
C GLU A 185 15.46 0.37 6.07
N THR A 186 15.13 -0.91 6.00
CA THR A 186 14.79 -1.58 4.73
C THR A 186 13.36 -1.23 4.34
N LEU A 187 13.18 -0.71 3.13
CA LEU A 187 11.85 -0.46 2.58
C LEU A 187 11.36 -1.72 1.86
N LEU A 188 10.09 -2.03 2.06
CA LEU A 188 9.39 -3.15 1.44
C LEU A 188 8.15 -2.61 0.73
N ALA A 189 7.92 -3.07 -0.50
CA ALA A 189 6.67 -2.80 -1.21
C ALA A 189 6.19 -4.08 -1.88
N ALA A 190 4.87 -4.30 -1.86
CA ALA A 190 4.24 -5.46 -2.48
C ALA A 190 3.29 -5.01 -3.58
N LEU A 191 3.21 -5.81 -4.64
CA LEU A 191 2.31 -5.58 -5.77
C LEU A 191 1.62 -6.88 -6.16
N ARG A 192 0.29 -6.84 -6.20
CA ARG A 192 -0.54 -7.92 -6.73
C ARG A 192 -0.93 -7.63 -8.16
N ALA A 193 -0.77 -8.64 -9.01
CA ALA A 193 -1.08 -8.58 -10.42
C ALA A 193 -1.87 -9.82 -10.80
N ASP A 194 -3.19 -9.67 -10.90
CA ASP A 194 -4.11 -10.77 -11.17
C ASP A 194 -4.25 -10.97 -12.69
N ASP A 195 -4.15 -12.23 -13.11
CA ASP A 195 -4.57 -12.63 -14.45
C ASP A 195 -6.10 -12.76 -14.44
N GLN A 196 -6.78 -12.19 -15.44
CA GLN A 196 -8.23 -12.36 -15.53
C GLN A 196 -8.57 -13.84 -15.76
N ASP A 197 -9.29 -14.44 -14.81
CA ASP A 197 -10.05 -15.66 -15.06
C ASP A 197 -11.17 -15.35 -16.06
N GLY A 198 -11.19 -16.08 -17.17
CA GLY A 198 -12.02 -15.80 -18.34
C GLY A 198 -13.53 -15.72 -18.05
N ASP A 199 -14.09 -14.52 -18.14
CA ASP A 199 -15.48 -14.25 -18.53
C ASP A 199 -15.72 -12.78 -19.00
N GLY A 200 -14.66 -11.98 -19.13
CA GLY A 200 -14.69 -10.63 -19.69
C GLY A 200 -14.33 -10.61 -21.19
N PRO A 201 -14.67 -9.54 -21.94
CA PRO A 201 -14.11 -9.35 -23.27
C PRO A 201 -12.57 -9.39 -23.18
N PRO A 202 -11.87 -10.00 -24.16
CA PRO A 202 -10.43 -10.19 -24.12
C PRO A 202 -9.73 -8.83 -24.28
N ASP A 203 -9.58 -8.11 -23.18
CA ASP A 203 -8.53 -7.13 -23.02
C ASP A 203 -7.48 -7.80 -22.14
N ASP A 204 -6.41 -8.27 -22.78
CA ASP A 204 -5.25 -8.98 -22.24
C ASP A 204 -4.43 -8.08 -21.30
N THR A 205 -5.10 -7.52 -20.29
CA THR A 205 -4.57 -6.47 -19.42
C THR A 205 -4.55 -7.00 -18.00
N THR A 206 -3.33 -7.22 -17.49
CA THR A 206 -3.08 -7.52 -16.09
C THR A 206 -3.73 -6.46 -15.21
N ARG A 207 -4.57 -6.88 -14.25
CA ARG A 207 -5.16 -5.94 -13.29
C ARG A 207 -4.15 -5.62 -12.20
N LEU A 208 -3.78 -4.36 -12.10
CA LEU A 208 -2.93 -3.83 -11.05
C LEU A 208 -3.72 -2.84 -10.20
N ASP A 209 -3.48 -2.87 -8.89
CA ASP A 209 -3.84 -1.74 -8.05
C ASP A 209 -2.86 -0.58 -8.32
N GLU A 210 -3.40 0.58 -8.70
CA GLU A 210 -2.57 1.74 -9.09
C GLU A 210 -1.70 2.23 -7.94
N ALA A 211 -2.18 2.13 -6.69
CA ALA A 211 -1.47 2.62 -5.53
C ALA A 211 -0.36 1.65 -5.12
N GLU A 212 -0.60 0.34 -5.17
CA GLU A 212 0.46 -0.68 -5.03
C GLU A 212 1.53 -0.52 -6.12
N ALA A 213 1.12 -0.35 -7.38
CA ALA A 213 2.07 -0.21 -8.50
C ALA A 213 2.93 1.05 -8.35
N LEU A 214 2.34 2.16 -7.90
CA LEU A 214 3.05 3.41 -7.66
C LEU A 214 4.06 3.28 -6.51
N GLU A 215 3.65 2.72 -5.36
CA GLU A 215 4.54 2.48 -4.23
C GLU A 215 5.69 1.55 -4.64
N PHE A 216 5.37 0.39 -5.22
CA PHE A 216 6.35 -0.60 -5.67
C PHE A 216 7.39 0.00 -6.61
N THR A 217 6.92 0.75 -7.61
CA THR A 217 7.80 1.43 -8.57
C THR A 217 8.67 2.48 -7.88
N THR A 218 8.13 3.21 -6.89
CA THR A 218 8.86 4.23 -6.13
C THR A 218 9.99 3.60 -5.29
N VAL A 219 9.71 2.47 -4.61
CA VAL A 219 10.73 1.75 -3.82
C VAL A 219 11.82 1.19 -4.73
N LEU A 220 11.45 0.54 -5.84
CA LEU A 220 12.41 0.03 -6.82
C LEU A 220 13.27 1.16 -7.40
N ALA A 221 12.65 2.29 -7.76
CA ALA A 221 13.33 3.47 -8.27
C ALA A 221 14.35 4.03 -7.27
N LEU A 222 13.99 4.07 -5.98
CA LEU A 222 14.91 4.51 -4.94
C LEU A 222 16.14 3.62 -4.90
N GLY A 223 15.96 2.29 -4.88
CA GLY A 223 17.08 1.35 -4.86
C GLY A 223 18.00 1.47 -6.08
N LEU A 224 17.43 1.67 -7.27
CA LEU A 224 18.20 1.94 -8.50
C LEU A 224 18.96 3.26 -8.43
N ALA A 225 18.32 4.33 -7.94
CA ALA A 225 18.91 5.66 -7.88
C ALA A 225 20.06 5.75 -6.85
N THR A 226 19.93 5.07 -5.71
CA THR A 226 20.92 5.07 -4.63
C THR A 226 21.95 3.95 -4.76
N ARG A 227 21.76 3.02 -5.70
CA ARG A 227 22.52 1.77 -5.81
C ARG A 227 22.52 0.99 -4.49
N SER A 228 21.40 1.06 -3.77
CA SER A 228 21.21 0.35 -2.52
C SER A 228 21.09 -1.16 -2.78
N PRO A 229 21.65 -2.01 -1.90
CA PRO A 229 21.37 -3.44 -1.93
C PRO A 229 19.87 -3.70 -1.81
N GLY A 230 19.37 -4.69 -2.55
CA GLY A 230 17.96 -5.05 -2.53
C GLY A 230 17.66 -6.28 -3.36
N GLY A 231 16.39 -6.64 -3.41
CA GLY A 231 15.89 -7.75 -4.20
C GLY A 231 14.47 -7.51 -4.68
N LEU A 232 14.10 -8.24 -5.71
CA LEU A 232 12.72 -8.36 -6.17
C LEU A 232 12.40 -9.85 -6.22
N VAL A 233 11.28 -10.24 -5.65
CA VAL A 233 10.76 -11.60 -5.75
C VAL A 233 9.39 -11.54 -6.40
N MET A 234 9.10 -12.51 -7.25
CA MET A 234 7.77 -12.73 -7.80
C MET A 234 7.33 -14.16 -7.48
N ARG A 235 6.18 -14.30 -6.84
CA ARG A 235 5.47 -15.57 -6.68
C ARG A 235 4.33 -15.62 -7.69
N THR A 236 4.23 -16.71 -8.45
CA THR A 236 3.08 -16.98 -9.33
C THR A 236 2.28 -18.14 -8.78
N THR A 237 0.97 -17.95 -8.66
CA THR A 237 0.02 -18.95 -8.16
C THR A 237 -1.04 -19.23 -9.22
N ALA A 238 -1.26 -20.50 -9.51
CA ALA A 238 -2.30 -20.95 -10.46
C ALA A 238 -2.98 -22.23 -9.96
N PRO A 239 -4.29 -22.41 -10.21
CA PRO A 239 -5.02 -23.60 -9.73
C PRO A 239 -4.41 -24.91 -10.24
N GLY A 240 -4.18 -25.85 -9.33
CA GLY A 240 -3.74 -27.21 -9.67
C GLY A 240 -2.26 -27.35 -10.03
N THR A 241 -1.45 -26.29 -9.91
CA THR A 241 0.01 -26.34 -10.07
C THR A 241 0.70 -25.88 -8.78
N PRO A 242 1.90 -26.39 -8.48
CA PRO A 242 2.75 -25.80 -7.44
C PRO A 242 2.98 -24.32 -7.70
N ASP A 243 3.05 -23.53 -6.62
CA ASP A 243 3.43 -22.13 -6.72
C ASP A 243 4.88 -22.03 -7.19
N ARG A 244 5.20 -21.00 -7.96
CA ARG A 244 6.58 -20.77 -8.42
C ARG A 244 7.10 -19.45 -7.93
N VAL A 245 8.34 -19.46 -7.46
CA VAL A 245 9.04 -18.26 -6.97
C VAL A 245 10.24 -17.99 -7.84
N TYR A 246 10.35 -16.73 -8.26
CA TYR A 246 11.42 -16.17 -9.08
C TYR A 246 12.04 -15.00 -8.33
N GLY A 247 13.36 -14.84 -8.42
CA GLY A 247 14.05 -13.77 -7.71
C GLY A 247 15.05 -13.04 -8.59
N TRP A 248 15.19 -11.74 -8.34
CA TRP A 248 16.22 -10.89 -8.89
C TRP A 248 16.92 -10.15 -7.75
N ARG A 249 18.22 -9.96 -7.88
CA ARG A 249 19.02 -9.10 -7.02
C ARG A 249 19.10 -7.71 -7.65
N LEU A 250 18.84 -6.69 -6.85
CA LEU A 250 19.08 -5.31 -7.24
C LEU A 250 20.58 -5.00 -7.12
N ARG A 251 21.25 -4.73 -8.24
CA ARG A 251 22.64 -4.26 -8.26
C ARG A 251 22.87 -3.27 -9.38
N GLY A 252 23.68 -2.26 -9.08
CA GLY A 252 24.05 -1.25 -10.06
C GLY A 252 22.81 -0.53 -10.59
N ASP A 253 22.58 -0.68 -11.89
CA ASP A 253 21.53 -0.05 -12.66
C ASP A 253 20.33 -0.96 -12.95
N GLY A 254 20.28 -2.20 -12.46
CA GLY A 254 19.20 -3.11 -12.82
C GLY A 254 18.96 -4.32 -11.92
N LEU A 255 18.12 -5.22 -12.43
CA LEU A 255 17.72 -6.47 -11.81
C LEU A 255 18.51 -7.63 -12.41
N HIS A 256 19.31 -8.32 -11.60
CA HIS A 256 20.07 -9.48 -12.01
C HIS A 256 19.38 -10.77 -11.55
N PRO A 257 19.22 -11.78 -12.42
CA PRO A 257 18.50 -12.99 -12.06
C PRO A 257 19.20 -13.75 -10.93
N LEU A 258 18.43 -14.22 -9.95
CA LEU A 258 18.88 -15.19 -8.96
C LEU A 258 18.72 -16.60 -9.52
N THR A 259 19.64 -17.48 -9.16
CA THR A 259 19.48 -18.91 -9.41
C THR A 259 18.39 -19.51 -8.52
N ALA A 260 17.78 -20.62 -8.94
CA ALA A 260 16.83 -21.36 -8.12
C ALA A 260 17.35 -21.66 -6.69
N ALA A 261 18.65 -21.96 -6.57
CA ALA A 261 19.30 -22.21 -5.28
C ALA A 261 19.40 -20.94 -4.41
N GLU A 262 19.71 -19.78 -5.00
CA GLU A 262 19.74 -18.51 -4.27
C GLU A 262 18.33 -18.09 -3.79
N VAL A 263 17.29 -18.33 -4.60
CA VAL A 263 15.90 -18.06 -4.19
C VAL A 263 15.47 -19.01 -3.06
N PHE A 264 15.80 -20.30 -3.18
CA PHE A 264 15.53 -21.30 -2.14
C PHE A 264 16.20 -20.92 -0.80
N ASP A 265 17.48 -20.57 -0.84
CA ASP A 265 18.25 -20.17 0.35
C ASP A 265 17.66 -18.95 1.03
N ALA A 266 17.24 -17.94 0.25
CA ALA A 266 16.58 -16.74 0.77
C ALA A 266 15.24 -17.05 1.45
N TYR A 267 14.43 -17.98 0.93
CA TYR A 267 13.14 -18.37 1.53
C TYR A 267 13.27 -19.32 2.72
N CYS A 268 14.39 -20.03 2.82
CA CYS A 268 14.69 -20.93 3.94
C CYS A 268 15.51 -20.24 5.04
N THR A 269 15.61 -18.91 5.02
CA THR A 269 16.33 -18.12 6.03
C THR A 269 15.38 -17.11 6.66
N ASP A 270 15.24 -17.15 7.97
CA ASP A 270 14.44 -16.18 8.73
C ASP A 270 15.05 -14.78 8.59
N ILE A 271 14.23 -13.79 8.26
CA ILE A 271 14.71 -12.44 7.97
C ILE A 271 15.17 -11.68 9.22
N GLU A 272 14.66 -12.03 10.40
CA GLU A 272 15.01 -11.38 11.66
C GLU A 272 16.20 -12.08 12.35
N SER A 273 16.17 -13.41 12.44
CA SER A 273 17.18 -14.19 13.17
C SER A 273 18.31 -14.73 12.29
N GLY A 274 18.07 -14.89 10.99
CA GLY A 274 18.98 -15.58 10.07
C GLY A 274 18.98 -17.10 10.24
N ASP A 275 18.07 -17.65 11.04
CA ASP A 275 17.98 -19.10 11.25
C ASP A 275 17.36 -19.81 10.05
N LEU A 276 17.68 -21.10 9.90
CA LEU A 276 17.09 -21.91 8.84
C LEU A 276 15.63 -22.24 9.15
N VAL A 277 14.77 -21.94 8.18
CA VAL A 277 13.34 -22.29 8.17
C VAL A 277 13.11 -23.41 7.17
N ALA A 278 12.19 -24.32 7.51
CA ALA A 278 11.83 -25.40 6.60
C ALA A 278 11.18 -24.83 5.31
N PRO A 279 11.50 -25.37 4.13
CA PRO A 279 10.90 -24.90 2.89
C PRO A 279 9.39 -25.12 2.89
N GLU A 280 8.65 -24.16 2.32
CA GLU A 280 7.22 -24.26 2.13
C GLU A 280 6.86 -25.42 1.19
N SER A 281 5.89 -26.24 1.60
CA SER A 281 5.42 -27.38 0.80
C SER A 281 4.58 -26.88 -0.39
N GLY A 282 4.85 -27.42 -1.58
CA GLY A 282 4.11 -27.04 -2.79
C GLY A 282 4.62 -25.77 -3.49
N VAL A 283 5.84 -25.34 -3.16
CA VAL A 283 6.51 -24.20 -3.79
C VAL A 283 7.76 -24.66 -4.55
N ASP A 284 7.83 -24.31 -5.83
CA ASP A 284 8.98 -24.52 -6.72
C ASP A 284 9.80 -23.23 -6.83
N TYR A 285 11.07 -23.27 -6.41
CA TYR A 285 12.01 -22.17 -6.58
C TYR A 285 12.70 -22.28 -7.93
N THR A 286 12.68 -21.20 -8.71
CA THR A 286 13.04 -21.26 -10.13
C THR A 286 13.86 -20.05 -10.56
N THR A 287 14.63 -20.23 -11.65
CA THR A 287 15.31 -19.12 -12.30
C THR A 287 14.27 -18.21 -12.97
N PRO A 288 14.34 -16.88 -12.78
CA PRO A 288 13.42 -15.94 -13.41
C PRO A 288 13.48 -15.97 -14.94
N PRO A 289 12.40 -15.53 -15.61
CA PRO A 289 12.44 -15.16 -17.01
C PRO A 289 13.53 -14.13 -17.31
N ASP A 290 14.11 -14.19 -18.51
CA ASP A 290 15.02 -13.17 -19.00
C ASP A 290 14.23 -11.88 -19.29
N LEU A 291 14.62 -10.79 -18.63
CA LEU A 291 13.99 -9.47 -18.82
C LEU A 291 14.49 -8.77 -20.09
N GLY A 292 15.43 -9.37 -20.81
CA GLY A 292 16.11 -8.78 -21.95
C GLY A 292 17.06 -7.65 -21.56
N ASP A 293 17.87 -7.19 -22.52
CA ASP A 293 18.73 -6.03 -22.32
C ASP A 293 17.88 -4.77 -22.16
N GLU A 294 18.18 -3.97 -21.14
CA GLU A 294 17.85 -2.56 -21.19
C GLU A 294 18.56 -1.97 -22.42
N GLY A 295 17.81 -1.68 -23.48
CA GLY A 295 18.33 -0.94 -24.63
C GLY A 295 19.16 0.26 -24.14
N PRO A 296 20.20 0.67 -24.88
CA PRO A 296 21.32 1.44 -24.35
C PRO A 296 20.85 2.58 -23.46
N THR A 297 21.04 2.41 -22.15
CA THR A 297 21.00 3.50 -21.20
C THR A 297 22.03 4.51 -21.71
N PRO A 298 21.66 5.78 -22.00
CA PRO A 298 22.67 6.77 -22.31
C PRO A 298 23.71 6.71 -21.19
N PRO A 299 25.01 6.61 -21.52
CA PRO A 299 26.02 6.27 -20.54
C PRO A 299 26.15 7.41 -19.53
N HIS A 300 25.43 7.31 -18.42
CA HIS A 300 25.67 8.12 -17.24
C HIS A 300 26.89 7.53 -16.54
N ARG A 301 28.07 7.84 -17.09
CA ARG A 301 29.32 7.60 -16.37
C ARG A 301 29.41 8.58 -15.20
N HIS A 302 29.28 8.02 -13.99
CA HIS A 302 29.67 8.67 -12.73
C HIS A 302 31.18 8.83 -12.64
#